data_AF-A0A7S2QN06-F1
#
_entry.id   AF-A0A7S2QN06-F1
#
_cell.length_a   1.000
_cell.length_b   1.000
_cell.length_c   1.000
_cell.angle_alpha   90.00
_cell.angle_beta   90.00
_cell.angle_gamma   90.00
#
_symmetry.space_group_name_H-M   'P 1'
#
loop_
_entity.id
_entity.type
_entity.pdbx_description
1 polymer ?
#
loop_
_entity_poly.entity_id
_entity_poly.type
_entity_poly.pdbx_seq_one_letter_code
_entity_poly.pdbx_strand_id
1 'polypeptide(L)'
;WVLAPGVRPALALKSRDEIVDAATSLRRVQEQWPTFEAAGKDAGVAKAGEALSVALANTLENRFAISVPAGSAMGVDIEGRGVSKVNNKALGWMAGDEFEKVNGVEIETQEDIIDQVKKAKESNKPVTVDVVRRLRSPFVRLDAALRAIYEDTNARIPEVDDVMTRLESVKTKCSLLVDGFAELSEVRPKLDLLLKDLDSYAVAPLISQGEVQIGKKSSAAADSDLSELFR
;
A
#
# COMPACT_ATOMS: atom_id res chain seq x y z
N TRP A 1 -25.54 -12.68 1.32
CA TRP A 1 -25.52 -11.88 2.56
C TRP A 1 -25.68 -10.43 2.18
N VAL A 2 -26.82 -9.80 2.49
CA VAL A 2 -27.08 -8.39 2.14
C VAL A 2 -26.59 -7.52 3.30
N LEU A 3 -25.54 -6.73 3.07
CA LEU A 3 -25.05 -5.75 4.04
C LEU A 3 -26.11 -4.68 4.31
N ALA A 4 -26.23 -4.24 5.57
CA ALA A 4 -27.21 -3.25 6.01
C ALA A 4 -27.07 -1.91 5.26
N PRO A 5 -28.17 -1.20 4.98
CA PRO A 5 -28.15 0.12 4.34
C PRO A 5 -27.37 1.11 5.21
N GLY A 6 -26.28 1.66 4.67
CA GLY A 6 -25.33 2.54 5.37
C GLY A 6 -23.92 1.95 5.56
N VAL A 7 -23.77 0.61 5.55
CA VAL A 7 -22.46 -0.06 5.65
C VAL A 7 -21.72 -0.03 4.31
N ARG A 8 -22.44 -0.17 3.19
CA ARG A 8 -21.85 -0.18 1.84
C ARG A 8 -21.17 1.14 1.46
N PRO A 9 -21.78 2.33 1.66
CA PRO A 9 -21.13 3.61 1.34
C PRO A 9 -19.88 3.87 2.19
N ALA A 10 -19.90 3.51 3.48
CA ALA A 10 -18.73 3.65 4.36
C ALA A 10 -17.59 2.70 3.98
N LEU A 11 -17.92 1.48 3.55
CA LEU A 11 -16.95 0.51 3.05
C LEU A 11 -16.34 0.99 1.73
N ALA A 12 -17.15 1.47 0.77
CA ALA A 12 -16.68 1.99 -0.50
C ALA A 12 -15.78 3.23 -0.33
N LEU A 13 -16.10 4.15 0.58
CA LEU A 13 -15.23 5.29 0.90
C LEU A 13 -13.87 4.85 1.44
N LYS A 14 -13.86 3.90 2.39
CA LYS A 14 -12.61 3.33 2.90
C LYS A 14 -11.81 2.60 1.83
N SER A 15 -12.49 1.84 0.98
CA SER A 15 -11.86 1.15 -0.16
C SER A 15 -11.25 2.13 -1.15
N ARG A 16 -11.86 3.29 -1.36
CA ARG A 16 -11.27 4.37 -2.16
C ARG A 16 -9.97 4.87 -1.56
N ASP A 17 -9.92 5.11 -0.25
CA ASP A 17 -8.69 5.53 0.43
C ASP A 17 -7.57 4.48 0.24
N GLU A 18 -7.90 3.18 0.39
CA GLU A 18 -6.95 2.08 0.16
C GLU A 18 -6.42 2.05 -1.29
N ILE A 19 -7.26 2.37 -2.29
CA ILE A 19 -6.87 2.46 -3.70
C ILE A 19 -5.98 3.69 -3.96
N VAL A 20 -6.31 4.84 -3.36
CA VAL A 20 -5.53 6.08 -3.46
C VAL A 20 -4.15 5.90 -2.84
N ASP A 21 -4.05 5.22 -1.70
CA ASP A 21 -2.78 4.89 -1.05
C ASP A 21 -1.92 3.99 -1.94
N ALA A 22 -2.52 2.96 -2.57
CA ALA A 22 -1.85 2.10 -3.54
C ALA A 22 -1.30 2.90 -4.73
N ALA A 23 -2.13 3.77 -5.33
CA ALA A 23 -1.73 4.62 -6.44
C ALA A 23 -0.61 5.60 -6.04
N THR A 24 -0.69 6.18 -4.85
CA THR A 24 0.33 7.10 -4.32
C THR A 24 1.68 6.40 -4.16
N SER A 25 1.70 5.16 -3.68
CA SER A 25 2.93 4.36 -3.58
C SER A 25 3.61 4.20 -4.95
N LEU A 26 2.82 3.87 -5.98
CA LEU A 26 3.34 3.69 -7.35
C LEU A 26 3.80 5.01 -7.99
N ARG A 27 3.08 6.11 -7.75
CA ARG A 27 3.48 7.44 -8.24
C ARG A 27 4.84 7.87 -7.67
N ARG A 28 5.13 7.60 -6.40
CA ARG A 28 6.46 7.89 -5.82
C ARG A 28 7.58 7.15 -6.55
N VAL A 29 7.34 5.90 -6.96
CA VAL A 29 8.33 5.17 -7.77
C VAL A 29 8.48 5.80 -9.15
N GLN A 30 7.39 6.25 -9.79
CA GLN A 30 7.44 6.96 -11.06
C GLN A 30 8.18 8.31 -10.99
N GLU A 31 8.04 9.04 -9.89
CA GLU A 31 8.76 10.30 -9.67
C GLU A 31 10.28 10.07 -9.58
N GLN A 32 10.69 8.92 -9.04
CA GLN A 32 12.11 8.51 -8.95
C GLN A 32 12.65 7.89 -10.24
N TRP A 33 11.80 7.65 -11.24
CA TRP A 33 12.18 6.99 -12.49
C TRP A 33 13.37 7.62 -13.21
N PRO A 34 13.46 8.96 -13.34
CA PRO A 34 14.63 9.60 -13.95
C PRO A 34 15.94 9.33 -13.20
N THR A 35 15.88 9.13 -11.88
CA THR A 35 17.06 8.78 -11.06
C THR A 35 17.55 7.37 -11.39
N PHE A 36 16.62 6.43 -11.62
CA PHE A 36 16.98 5.07 -12.06
C PHE A 36 17.58 5.06 -13.46
N GLU A 37 17.02 5.85 -14.38
CA GLU A 37 17.54 6.02 -15.75
C GLU A 37 18.95 6.66 -15.73
N ALA A 38 19.18 7.65 -14.86
CA ALA A 38 20.47 8.32 -14.71
C ALA A 38 21.57 7.44 -14.08
N ALA A 39 21.20 6.41 -13.30
CA ALA A 39 22.14 5.52 -12.64
C ALA A 39 22.93 4.60 -13.61
N GLY A 40 22.64 4.62 -14.91
CA GLY A 40 23.39 3.86 -15.93
C GLY A 40 23.03 2.36 -16.01
N LYS A 41 23.73 1.61 -16.88
CA LYS A 41 23.42 0.20 -17.22
C LYS A 41 23.44 -0.75 -16.01
N ASP A 42 22.60 -1.78 -16.11
CA ASP A 42 22.26 -2.89 -15.19
C ASP A 42 21.94 -2.49 -13.75
N ALA A 43 22.80 -1.73 -13.08
CA ALA A 43 22.56 -1.24 -11.72
C ALA A 43 21.32 -0.32 -11.63
N GLY A 44 21.03 0.51 -12.63
CA GLY A 44 19.82 1.34 -12.66
C GLY A 44 18.54 0.52 -12.86
N VAL A 45 18.63 -0.53 -13.69
CA VAL A 45 17.52 -1.44 -14.01
C VAL A 45 17.16 -2.30 -12.80
N ALA A 46 18.16 -2.92 -12.17
CA ALA A 46 17.98 -3.71 -10.95
C ALA A 46 17.44 -2.86 -9.79
N LYS A 47 18.00 -1.66 -9.57
CA LYS A 47 17.53 -0.74 -8.52
C LYS A 47 16.08 -0.28 -8.71
N ALA A 48 15.65 -0.02 -9.94
CA ALA A 48 14.24 0.28 -10.22
C ALA A 48 13.34 -0.92 -9.94
N GLY A 49 13.78 -2.12 -10.34
CA GLY A 49 13.08 -3.38 -10.04
C GLY A 49 12.97 -3.64 -8.54
N GLU A 50 14.04 -3.41 -7.77
CA GLU A 50 14.05 -3.49 -6.30
C GLU A 50 13.11 -2.47 -5.67
N ALA A 51 13.22 -1.19 -6.05
CA ALA A 51 12.37 -0.13 -5.51
C ALA A 51 10.88 -0.39 -5.76
N LEU A 52 10.53 -0.84 -6.97
CA LEU A 52 9.15 -1.18 -7.31
C LEU A 52 8.69 -2.47 -6.62
N SER A 53 9.58 -3.46 -6.45
CA SER A 53 9.29 -4.67 -5.67
C SER A 53 9.03 -4.37 -4.19
N VAL A 54 9.78 -3.43 -3.61
CA VAL A 54 9.53 -2.92 -2.25
C VAL A 54 8.18 -2.18 -2.19
N ALA A 55 7.90 -1.29 -3.15
CA ALA A 55 6.64 -0.55 -3.18
C ALA A 55 5.40 -1.46 -3.34
N LEU A 56 5.56 -2.59 -4.04
CA LEU A 56 4.54 -3.61 -4.29
C LEU A 56 4.58 -4.78 -3.28
N ALA A 57 5.54 -4.80 -2.35
CA ALA A 57 5.68 -5.85 -1.36
C ALA A 57 4.41 -5.95 -0.51
N ASN A 58 4.11 -7.13 0.04
CA ASN A 58 2.94 -7.33 0.91
C ASN A 58 3.08 -6.63 2.28
N THR A 59 4.31 -6.33 2.67
CA THR A 59 4.66 -5.62 3.90
C THR A 59 5.65 -4.52 3.53
N LEU A 60 5.35 -3.29 3.94
CA LEU A 60 6.24 -2.15 3.78
C LEU A 60 6.98 -1.92 5.10
N GLU A 61 8.31 -1.88 5.05
CA GLU A 61 9.13 -1.48 6.20
C GLU A 61 9.56 -0.03 6.03
N ASN A 62 9.09 0.86 6.91
CA ASN A 62 9.53 2.25 6.96
C ASN A 62 10.52 2.44 8.11
N ARG A 63 11.70 2.97 7.79
CA ARG A 63 12.73 3.29 8.78
C ARG A 63 12.85 4.80 8.92
N PHE A 64 12.70 5.30 10.13
CA PHE A 64 12.77 6.74 10.42
C PHE A 64 13.12 6.97 11.89
N ALA A 65 13.55 8.19 12.20
CA ALA A 65 13.90 8.58 13.56
C ALA A 65 12.75 9.36 14.22
N ILE A 66 12.42 9.01 15.46
CA ILE A 66 11.54 9.79 16.35
C ILE A 66 12.41 10.48 17.39
N SER A 67 12.22 11.80 17.54
CA SER A 67 12.90 12.58 18.58
C SER A 67 11.95 12.92 19.72
N VAL A 68 12.30 12.51 20.93
CA VAL A 68 11.59 12.81 22.17
C VAL A 68 12.35 13.92 22.90
N PRO A 69 11.73 15.08 23.17
CA PRO A 69 12.39 16.19 23.87
C PRO A 69 12.89 15.80 25.26
N ALA A 70 13.95 16.46 25.71
CA ALA A 70 14.49 16.26 27.06
C ALA A 70 13.40 16.48 28.14
N GLY A 71 13.39 15.62 29.16
CA GLY A 71 12.40 15.66 30.24
C GLY A 71 10.99 15.18 29.86
N SER A 72 10.71 14.90 28.57
CA SER A 72 9.41 14.37 28.14
C SER A 72 9.33 12.85 28.31
N ALA A 73 8.11 12.34 28.47
CA ALA A 73 7.87 10.91 28.44
C ALA A 73 7.95 10.38 27.00
N MET A 74 8.40 9.13 26.83
CA MET A 74 8.39 8.43 25.54
C MET A 74 6.99 8.37 24.93
N GLY A 75 5.95 8.31 25.79
CA GLY A 75 4.56 8.34 25.35
C GLY A 75 4.08 7.04 24.69
N VAL A 76 4.77 5.92 24.98
CA VAL A 76 4.44 4.59 24.48
C VAL A 76 4.67 3.56 25.59
N ASP A 77 3.91 2.47 25.52
CA ASP A 77 4.17 1.25 26.27
C ASP A 77 4.96 0.30 25.37
N ILE A 78 5.98 -0.35 25.95
CA ILE A 78 6.94 -1.18 25.22
C ILE A 78 6.79 -2.62 25.70
N GLU A 79 6.71 -3.54 24.74
CA GLU A 79 6.69 -4.99 24.98
C GLU A 79 7.72 -5.65 24.05
N GLY A 80 8.75 -6.27 24.64
CA GLY A 80 9.92 -6.70 23.88
C GLY A 80 10.61 -5.49 23.23
N ARG A 81 10.80 -5.53 21.91
CA ARG A 81 11.32 -4.39 21.13
C ARG A 81 10.22 -3.56 20.47
N GLY A 82 8.95 -3.85 20.73
CA GLY A 82 7.81 -3.26 20.03
C GLY A 82 7.03 -2.28 20.88
N VAL A 83 6.40 -1.30 20.22
CA VAL A 83 5.38 -0.44 20.83
C VAL A 83 4.06 -1.21 20.89
N SER A 84 3.62 -1.57 22.09
CA SER A 84 2.33 -2.26 22.30
C SER A 84 1.17 -1.26 22.36
N LYS A 85 1.40 -0.06 22.89
CA LYS A 85 0.38 0.99 23.00
C LYS A 85 0.98 2.40 22.88
N VAL A 86 0.23 3.29 22.23
CA VAL A 86 0.62 4.70 22.07
C VAL A 86 -0.22 5.59 22.97
N ASN A 87 0.44 6.28 23.90
CA ASN A 87 -0.16 7.21 24.84
C ASN A 87 0.01 8.68 24.41
N ASN A 88 1.04 8.99 23.60
CA ASN A 88 1.24 10.31 23.01
C ASN A 88 1.45 10.22 21.49
N LYS A 89 0.39 10.49 20.72
CA LYS A 89 0.44 10.47 19.25
C LYS A 89 1.19 11.65 18.64
N ALA A 90 1.41 12.74 19.38
CA ALA A 90 2.03 13.95 18.85
C ALA A 90 3.51 13.75 18.46
N LEU A 91 4.16 12.72 19.01
CA LEU A 91 5.53 12.34 18.69
C LEU A 91 5.64 11.44 17.44
N GLY A 92 4.51 11.06 16.83
CA GLY A 92 4.49 10.26 15.60
C GLY A 92 4.56 8.75 15.80
N TRP A 93 4.46 8.25 17.04
CA TRP A 93 4.39 6.82 17.36
C TRP A 93 3.16 6.12 16.78
N MET A 94 3.33 4.84 16.46
CA MET A 94 2.25 3.93 16.08
C MET A 94 2.42 2.59 16.79
N ALA A 95 1.31 1.91 17.08
CA ALA A 95 1.38 0.57 17.64
C ALA A 95 2.01 -0.40 16.61
N GLY A 96 2.91 -1.26 17.06
CA GLY A 96 3.71 -2.14 16.20
C GLY A 96 5.01 -1.53 15.68
N ASP A 97 5.34 -0.28 16.06
CA ASP A 97 6.67 0.28 15.83
C ASP A 97 7.74 -0.54 16.58
N GLU A 98 8.81 -0.93 15.90
CA GLU A 98 9.94 -1.65 16.49
C GLU A 98 11.14 -0.72 16.69
N PHE A 99 11.75 -0.82 17.87
CA PHE A 99 12.98 -0.10 18.21
C PHE A 99 14.18 -0.78 17.54
N GLU A 100 14.91 -0.03 16.71
CA GLU A 100 16.17 -0.47 16.12
C GLU A 100 17.36 0.09 16.90
N LYS A 101 17.37 1.41 17.13
CA LYS A 101 18.42 2.09 17.90
C LYS A 101 17.85 3.14 18.82
N VAL A 102 18.50 3.37 19.95
CA VAL A 102 18.22 4.50 20.84
C VAL A 102 19.51 5.29 21.05
N ASN A 103 19.51 6.57 20.67
CA ASN A 103 20.67 7.45 20.68
C ASN A 103 21.89 6.85 19.96
N GLY A 104 21.65 6.14 18.86
CA GLY A 104 22.67 5.47 18.05
C GLY A 104 23.15 4.11 18.59
N VAL A 105 22.65 3.66 19.75
CA VAL A 105 22.95 2.34 20.31
C VAL A 105 21.90 1.33 19.83
N GLU A 106 22.36 0.21 19.29
CA GLU A 106 21.50 -0.88 18.82
C GLU A 106 20.72 -1.55 19.96
N ILE A 107 19.48 -1.92 19.67
CA ILE A 107 18.55 -2.49 20.63
C ILE A 107 18.29 -3.95 20.30
N GLU A 108 18.66 -4.83 21.22
CA GLU A 108 18.37 -6.26 21.12
C GLU A 108 17.22 -6.67 22.04
N THR A 109 17.08 -5.98 23.18
CA THR A 109 16.12 -6.31 24.22
C THR A 109 15.33 -5.10 24.71
N GLN A 110 14.25 -5.37 25.46
CA GLN A 110 13.48 -4.32 26.12
C GLN A 110 14.33 -3.57 27.16
N GLU A 111 15.23 -4.26 27.85
CA GLU A 111 16.10 -3.69 28.88
C GLU A 111 17.05 -2.65 28.29
N ASP A 112 17.59 -2.89 27.09
CA ASP A 112 18.44 -1.93 26.39
C ASP A 112 17.71 -0.60 26.15
N ILE A 113 16.42 -0.67 25.77
CA ILE A 113 15.61 0.53 25.54
C ILE A 113 15.47 1.32 26.83
N ILE A 114 15.11 0.63 27.92
CA ILE A 114 14.91 1.25 29.24
C ILE A 114 16.19 1.92 29.70
N ASP A 115 17.33 1.23 29.57
CA ASP A 115 18.63 1.73 29.98
C ASP A 115 19.07 2.96 29.19
N GLN A 116 18.92 2.96 27.87
CA GLN A 116 19.29 4.10 27.03
C GLN A 116 18.38 5.32 27.28
N VAL A 117 17.08 5.10 27.46
CA VAL A 117 16.14 6.17 27.82
C VAL A 117 16.46 6.73 29.20
N LYS A 118 16.79 5.88 30.17
CA LYS A 118 17.19 6.30 31.53
C LYS A 118 18.46 7.15 31.50
N LYS A 119 19.51 6.69 30.82
CA LYS A 119 20.78 7.44 30.64
C LYS A 119 20.55 8.81 30.01
N ALA A 120 19.68 8.89 29.00
CA ALA A 120 19.33 10.15 28.35
C ALA A 120 18.59 11.11 29.29
N LYS A 121 17.65 10.59 30.10
CA LYS A 121 16.93 11.37 31.12
C LYS A 121 17.87 11.89 32.21
N GLU A 122 18.75 11.06 32.73
CA GLU A 122 19.76 11.45 33.73
C GLU A 122 20.70 12.53 33.19
N SER A 123 21.01 12.47 31.89
CA SER A 123 21.83 13.47 31.21
C SER A 123 21.06 14.70 30.71
N ASN A 124 19.74 14.77 30.96
CA ASN A 124 18.84 15.80 30.43
C ASN A 124 18.97 16.06 28.92
N LYS A 125 19.19 14.99 28.14
CA LYS A 125 19.31 15.03 26.68
C LYS A 125 18.03 14.54 26.00
N PRO A 126 17.74 14.99 24.77
CA PRO A 126 16.67 14.38 23.98
C PRO A 126 17.00 12.92 23.69
N VAL A 127 15.96 12.12 23.48
CA VAL A 127 16.08 10.73 23.03
C VAL A 127 15.76 10.68 21.55
N THR A 128 16.70 10.21 20.74
CA THR A 128 16.45 9.88 19.34
C THR A 128 16.29 8.38 19.22
N VAL A 129 15.19 7.91 18.66
CA VAL A 129 14.92 6.49 18.43
C VAL A 129 14.82 6.23 16.95
N ASP A 130 15.65 5.33 16.43
CA ASP A 130 15.48 4.79 15.09
C ASP A 130 14.44 3.66 15.17
N VAL A 131 13.38 3.81 14.39
CA VAL A 131 12.19 2.96 14.41
C VAL A 131 12.03 2.25 13.07
N VAL A 132 11.71 0.96 13.13
CA VAL A 132 11.19 0.19 12.00
C VAL A 132 9.69 0.05 12.16
N ARG A 133 8.92 0.61 11.23
CA ARG A 133 7.47 0.46 11.17
C ARG A 133 7.11 -0.50 10.05
N ARG A 134 6.55 -1.65 10.40
CA ARG A 134 5.99 -2.60 9.45
C ARG A 134 4.52 -2.29 9.18
N LEU A 135 4.23 -1.79 7.99
CA LEU A 135 2.86 -1.56 7.54
C LEU A 135 2.44 -2.69 6.61
N ARG A 136 1.18 -3.13 6.75
CA ARG A 136 0.58 -3.98 5.73
C ARG A 136 0.43 -3.16 4.45
N SER A 137 0.90 -3.69 3.34
CA SER A 137 0.86 -2.99 2.07
C SER A 137 -0.56 -2.73 1.58
N PRO A 138 -0.81 -1.58 0.94
CA PRO A 138 -2.12 -1.27 0.36
C PRO A 138 -2.53 -2.28 -0.72
N PHE A 139 -1.57 -2.97 -1.35
CA PHE A 139 -1.83 -4.00 -2.36
C PHE A 139 -2.46 -5.29 -1.81
N VAL A 140 -2.36 -5.55 -0.50
CA VAL A 140 -2.92 -6.77 0.10
C VAL A 140 -4.46 -6.74 0.14
N ARG A 141 -5.04 -5.54 0.21
CA ARG A 141 -6.51 -5.36 0.23
C ARG A 141 -7.06 -4.84 -1.09
N LEU A 142 -6.20 -4.64 -2.08
CA LEU A 142 -6.57 -3.98 -3.32
C LEU A 142 -7.67 -4.72 -4.08
N ASP A 143 -7.64 -6.06 -4.17
CA ASP A 143 -8.73 -6.83 -4.80
C ASP A 143 -10.09 -6.55 -4.13
N ALA A 144 -10.16 -6.67 -2.80
CA ALA A 144 -11.38 -6.40 -2.04
C ALA A 144 -11.84 -4.94 -2.19
N ALA A 145 -10.90 -4.00 -2.19
CA ALA A 145 -11.19 -2.58 -2.37
C ALA A 145 -11.73 -2.26 -3.77
N LEU A 146 -11.11 -2.81 -4.81
CA LEU A 146 -11.56 -2.67 -6.20
C LEU A 146 -12.96 -3.28 -6.37
N ARG A 147 -13.22 -4.47 -5.82
CA ARG A 147 -14.55 -5.11 -5.87
C ARG A 147 -15.62 -4.24 -5.20
N ALA A 148 -15.34 -3.69 -4.02
CA ALA A 148 -16.27 -2.83 -3.31
C ALA A 148 -16.68 -1.59 -4.16
N ILE A 149 -15.72 -0.94 -4.82
CA ILE A 149 -16.02 0.18 -5.72
C ILE A 149 -16.77 -0.29 -6.98
N TYR A 150 -16.36 -1.41 -7.57
CA TYR A 150 -16.93 -1.95 -8.81
C TYR A 150 -18.40 -2.40 -8.66
N GLU A 151 -18.79 -2.84 -7.46
CA GLU A 151 -20.16 -3.20 -7.12
C GLU A 151 -21.04 -1.97 -6.85
N ASP A 152 -20.45 -0.90 -6.33
CA ASP A 152 -21.15 0.33 -5.90
C ASP A 152 -20.95 1.51 -6.88
N THR A 153 -20.59 1.25 -8.14
CA THR A 153 -20.49 2.27 -9.19
C THR A 153 -21.23 1.88 -10.47
N ASN A 154 -21.80 2.88 -11.14
CA ASN A 154 -22.35 2.77 -12.50
C ASN A 154 -21.36 3.27 -13.56
N ALA A 155 -20.18 3.74 -13.16
CA ALA A 155 -19.19 4.23 -14.09
C ALA A 155 -18.59 3.10 -14.91
N ARG A 156 -18.22 3.41 -16.15
CA ARG A 156 -17.46 2.49 -16.99
C ARG A 156 -16.01 2.50 -16.53
N ILE A 157 -15.68 1.57 -15.65
CA ILE A 157 -14.32 1.32 -15.15
C ILE A 157 -13.83 -0.06 -15.62
N PRO A 158 -12.52 -0.34 -15.62
CA PRO A 158 -11.96 -1.65 -15.96
C PRO A 158 -12.54 -2.77 -15.08
N GLU A 159 -12.47 -4.02 -15.54
CA GLU A 159 -12.83 -5.18 -14.71
C GLU A 159 -11.76 -5.41 -13.63
N VAL A 160 -12.19 -5.83 -12.43
CA VAL A 160 -11.26 -6.04 -11.30
C VAL A 160 -10.18 -7.06 -11.66
N ASP A 161 -10.57 -8.16 -12.31
CA ASP A 161 -9.64 -9.24 -12.66
C ASP A 161 -8.59 -8.79 -13.69
N ASP A 162 -8.94 -7.85 -14.58
CA ASP A 162 -8.00 -7.23 -15.52
C ASP A 162 -6.98 -6.36 -14.77
N VAL A 163 -7.43 -5.56 -13.80
CA VAL A 163 -6.55 -4.71 -12.98
C VAL A 163 -5.59 -5.56 -12.15
N MET A 164 -6.09 -6.63 -11.53
CA MET A 164 -5.25 -7.56 -10.75
C MET A 164 -4.27 -8.33 -11.65
N THR A 165 -4.67 -8.71 -12.87
CA THR A 165 -3.76 -9.32 -13.85
C THR A 165 -2.66 -8.34 -14.26
N ARG A 166 -2.97 -7.05 -14.43
CA ARG A 166 -1.95 -6.02 -14.69
C ARG A 166 -1.00 -5.84 -13.51
N LEU A 167 -1.52 -5.82 -12.28
CA LEU A 167 -0.71 -5.75 -11.06
C LEU A 167 0.31 -6.90 -11.01
N GLU A 168 -0.14 -8.14 -11.22
CA GLU A 168 0.76 -9.30 -11.25
C GLU A 168 1.74 -9.22 -12.42
N SER A 169 1.31 -8.76 -13.61
CA SER A 169 2.22 -8.53 -14.73
C SER A 169 3.32 -7.52 -14.41
N VAL A 170 2.99 -6.44 -13.68
CA VAL A 170 3.99 -5.48 -13.20
C VAL A 170 4.95 -6.16 -12.22
N LYS A 171 4.45 -6.85 -11.20
CA LYS A 171 5.30 -7.57 -10.22
C LYS A 171 6.26 -8.56 -10.89
N THR A 172 5.76 -9.39 -11.81
CA THR A 172 6.60 -10.34 -12.56
C THR A 172 7.68 -9.61 -13.35
N LYS A 173 7.32 -8.52 -14.05
CA LYS A 173 8.30 -7.75 -14.81
C LYS A 173 9.33 -7.06 -13.91
N CYS A 174 8.97 -6.64 -12.70
CA CYS A 174 9.92 -6.12 -11.72
C CYS A 174 10.93 -7.18 -11.29
N SER A 175 10.47 -8.41 -11.04
CA SER A 175 11.39 -9.53 -10.75
C SER A 175 12.36 -9.75 -11.92
N LEU A 176 11.84 -9.78 -13.15
CA LEU A 176 12.68 -9.94 -14.35
C LEU A 176 13.65 -8.76 -14.55
N LEU A 177 13.31 -7.54 -14.12
CA LEU A 177 14.25 -6.41 -14.12
C LEU A 177 15.42 -6.65 -13.14
N VAL A 178 15.12 -7.14 -11.94
CA VAL A 178 16.14 -7.45 -10.92
C VAL A 178 17.08 -8.55 -11.42
N ASP A 179 16.53 -9.56 -12.09
CA ASP A 179 17.28 -10.69 -12.63
C ASP A 179 18.01 -10.36 -13.97
N GLY A 180 17.83 -9.14 -14.50
CA GLY A 180 18.48 -8.69 -15.75
C GLY A 180 17.85 -9.24 -17.04
N PHE A 181 16.63 -9.78 -16.97
CA PHE A 181 15.89 -10.36 -18.11
C PHE A 181 14.82 -9.43 -18.69
N ALA A 182 14.75 -8.16 -18.25
CA ALA A 182 13.80 -7.17 -18.77
C ALA A 182 14.44 -5.78 -18.85
N GLU A 183 13.81 -4.89 -19.63
CA GLU A 183 14.22 -3.49 -19.75
C GLU A 183 13.28 -2.54 -19.02
N LEU A 184 13.80 -1.42 -18.51
CA LEU A 184 13.00 -0.36 -17.88
C LEU A 184 11.90 0.19 -18.80
N SER A 185 12.17 0.21 -20.10
CA SER A 185 11.25 0.60 -21.19
C SER A 185 9.99 -0.26 -21.23
N GLU A 186 10.05 -1.52 -20.79
CA GLU A 186 8.92 -2.45 -20.79
C GLU A 186 8.01 -2.30 -19.56
N VAL A 187 8.55 -1.81 -18.45
CA VAL A 187 7.85 -1.75 -17.16
C VAL A 187 7.09 -0.44 -16.99
N ARG A 188 7.70 0.68 -17.41
CA ARG A 188 7.10 2.01 -17.28
C ARG A 188 5.68 2.10 -17.89
N PRO A 189 5.42 1.64 -19.13
CA PRO A 189 4.07 1.72 -19.71
C PRO A 189 3.04 0.84 -18.99
N LYS A 190 3.47 -0.30 -18.42
CA LYS A 190 2.60 -1.18 -17.64
C LYS A 190 2.22 -0.56 -16.30
N LEU A 191 3.18 0.11 -15.65
CA LEU A 191 2.95 0.87 -14.44
C LEU A 191 2.02 2.06 -14.68
N ASP A 192 2.23 2.82 -15.76
CA ASP A 192 1.36 3.92 -16.19
C ASP A 192 -0.09 3.45 -16.38
N LEU A 193 -0.26 2.31 -17.05
CA LEU A 193 -1.58 1.75 -17.30
C LEU A 193 -2.26 1.27 -16.01
N LEU A 194 -1.53 0.59 -15.13
CA LEU A 194 -2.04 0.20 -13.81
C LEU A 194 -2.48 1.43 -13.01
N LEU A 195 -1.68 2.50 -12.99
CA LEU A 195 -2.02 3.75 -12.31
C LEU A 195 -3.29 4.39 -12.88
N LYS A 196 -3.43 4.40 -14.20
CA LYS A 196 -4.65 4.89 -14.86
C LYS A 196 -5.89 4.09 -14.46
N ASP A 197 -5.75 2.77 -14.34
CA ASP A 197 -6.82 1.90 -13.89
C ASP A 197 -7.18 2.24 -12.43
N LEU A 198 -6.20 2.32 -11.52
CA LEU A 198 -6.43 2.71 -10.12
C LEU A 198 -7.06 4.10 -9.98
N ASP A 199 -6.62 5.08 -10.78
CA ASP A 199 -7.20 6.42 -10.79
C ASP A 199 -8.68 6.40 -11.20
N SER A 200 -9.02 5.57 -12.19
CA SER A 200 -10.40 5.41 -12.65
C SER A 200 -11.31 4.92 -11.52
N TYR A 201 -10.83 4.01 -10.68
CA TYR A 201 -11.53 3.56 -9.48
C TYR A 201 -11.57 4.64 -8.39
N ALA A 202 -10.46 5.37 -8.19
CA ALA A 202 -10.38 6.43 -7.16
C ALA A 202 -11.38 7.56 -7.41
N VAL A 203 -11.68 7.89 -8.66
CA VAL A 203 -12.64 8.95 -9.03
C VAL A 203 -14.03 8.42 -9.41
N ALA A 204 -14.26 7.11 -9.41
CA ALA A 204 -15.51 6.52 -9.84
C ALA A 204 -16.69 7.03 -8.99
N PRO A 205 -17.74 7.63 -9.59
CA PRO A 205 -18.93 8.05 -8.84
C PRO A 205 -19.57 6.84 -8.16
N LEU A 206 -19.82 6.96 -6.86
CA LEU A 206 -20.50 5.92 -6.09
C LEU A 206 -22.00 6.13 -6.19
N ILE A 207 -22.74 5.03 -6.28
CA ILE A 207 -24.19 5.04 -6.30
C ILE A 207 -24.67 5.57 -4.94
N SER A 208 -25.19 6.80 -4.91
CA SER A 208 -25.87 7.33 -3.73
C SER A 208 -27.17 6.55 -3.50
N GLN A 209 -27.59 6.38 -2.24
CA GLN A 209 -28.84 5.67 -1.93
C GLN A 209 -30.02 6.32 -2.69
N GLY A 210 -30.51 5.65 -3.73
CA GLY A 210 -31.65 6.10 -4.54
C GLY A 210 -31.58 5.75 -6.02
N GLU A 211 -30.39 5.49 -6.59
CA GLU A 211 -30.27 5.14 -8.00
C GLU A 211 -30.29 3.62 -8.21
N VAL A 212 -31.40 3.12 -8.75
CA VAL A 212 -31.58 1.73 -9.19
C VAL A 212 -30.59 1.44 -10.33
N GLN A 213 -29.82 0.36 -10.20
CA GLN A 213 -28.93 -0.14 -11.25
C GLN A 213 -29.75 -0.47 -12.51
N ILE A 214 -29.65 0.35 -13.54
CA ILE A 214 -30.11 -0.01 -14.89
C ILE A 214 -28.92 -0.60 -15.65
N GLY A 215 -28.81 -1.92 -15.61
CA GLY A 215 -28.24 -2.75 -16.68
C GLY A 215 -26.71 -2.76 -16.84
N LYS A 216 -26.02 -3.62 -16.09
CA LYS A 216 -24.84 -4.29 -16.65
C LYS A 216 -25.33 -5.27 -17.73
N LYS A 217 -24.91 -5.04 -18.98
CA LYS A 217 -25.17 -5.95 -20.10
C LYS A 217 -24.58 -7.33 -19.76
N SER A 218 -25.46 -8.30 -19.54
CA SER A 218 -25.14 -9.71 -19.66
C SER A 218 -24.63 -9.98 -21.08
N SER A 219 -23.36 -10.34 -21.23
CA SER A 219 -22.87 -11.00 -22.44
C SER A 219 -23.25 -12.48 -22.39
N ALA A 220 -24.53 -12.78 -22.56
CA ALA A 220 -24.99 -14.10 -22.95
C ALA A 220 -25.28 -14.05 -24.45
N ALA A 221 -24.25 -14.25 -25.27
CA ALA A 221 -24.38 -14.50 -26.69
C ALA A 221 -23.68 -15.83 -27.01
N ALA A 222 -24.29 -16.91 -26.54
CA ALA A 222 -24.18 -18.27 -27.06
C ALA A 222 -25.38 -19.04 -26.50
N ASP A 223 -26.00 -19.88 -27.33
CA ASP A 223 -27.19 -20.70 -27.08
C ASP A 223 -28.57 -20.01 -27.14
N SER A 224 -29.06 -19.80 -28.35
CA SER A 224 -30.50 -19.94 -28.63
C SER A 224 -30.81 -20.33 -30.08
N ASP A 225 -30.07 -21.29 -30.64
CA ASP A 225 -30.32 -21.81 -32.01
C ASP A 225 -30.41 -23.35 -32.06
N LEU A 226 -31.09 -23.93 -31.07
CA LEU A 226 -31.36 -25.37 -30.98
C LEU A 226 -32.84 -25.71 -30.80
N SER A 227 -33.72 -24.70 -30.74
CA SER A 227 -35.17 -24.90 -30.58
C SER A 227 -35.97 -24.93 -31.90
N GLU A 228 -35.31 -24.76 -33.06
CA GLU A 228 -35.96 -24.86 -34.39
C GLU A 228 -35.73 -26.19 -35.12
N LEU A 229 -34.97 -27.12 -34.51
CA LEU A 229 -34.64 -28.42 -35.13
C LEU A 229 -35.63 -29.57 -34.83
N PHE A 230 -36.72 -29.30 -34.10
CA PHE A 230 -37.77 -30.30 -33.79
C PHE A 230 -39.20 -29.72 -33.80
N ARG A 231 -39.54 -28.88 -34.79
CA ARG A 231 -40.93 -28.56 -35.12
C ARG A 231 -41.29 -28.93 -36.54
#